data_AF-A0A349TE90-F1
#
_entry.id   AF-A0A349TE90-F1
#
_cell.length_a   1.000
_cell.length_b   1.000
_cell.length_c   1.000
_cell.angle_alpha   90.00
_cell.angle_beta   90.00
_cell.angle_gamma   90.00
#
_symmetry.space_group_name_H-M   'P 1'
#
loop_
_entity.id
_entity.type
_entity.pdbx_description
1 polymer ?
#
loop_
_entity_poly.entity_id
_entity_poly.type
_entity_poly.pdbx_seq_one_letter_code
_entity_poly.pdbx_strand_id
1 'polypeptide(L)'
;MMRFVRWIAALFVAAVGTYILAVIANSQFVMNAHNVPITFSERLNMTAFDVSNMWPYLIVISVALMLGFLIATLVKRFLRRLSKYAFPVAGAAAIGVTLGLMYTQFQTIPISGARSTMGFISQVVAGGIGGWIFAKVAGGTKAVGAATS
;
A
#
# COMPACT_ATOMS: atom_id res chain seq x y z
N MET A 1 -17.17 11.29 16.68
CA MET A 1 -15.78 11.76 16.51
C MET A 1 -14.74 10.63 16.54
N MET A 2 -14.66 9.82 17.61
CA MET A 2 -13.59 8.82 17.80
C MET A 2 -13.47 7.75 16.69
N ARG A 3 -14.60 7.32 16.09
CA ARG A 3 -14.60 6.35 14.99
C ARG A 3 -13.98 6.89 13.70
N PHE A 4 -14.20 8.18 13.41
CA PHE A 4 -13.68 8.84 12.22
C PHE A 4 -12.18 9.12 12.36
N VAL A 5 -11.75 9.64 13.52
CA VAL A 5 -10.32 9.83 13.84
C VAL A 5 -9.56 8.51 13.74
N ARG A 6 -10.11 7.41 14.26
CA ARG A 6 -9.51 6.08 14.14
C ARG A 6 -9.42 5.60 12.70
N TRP A 7 -10.42 5.89 11.87
CA TRP A 7 -10.41 5.53 10.45
C TRP A 7 -9.30 6.27 9.70
N ILE A 8 -9.14 7.58 9.95
CA ILE A 8 -8.04 8.38 9.40
C ILE A 8 -6.68 7.88 9.89
N ALA A 9 -6.54 7.60 11.19
CA ALA A 9 -5.29 7.05 11.72
C ALA A 9 -4.94 5.69 11.10
N ALA A 10 -5.94 4.81 10.93
CA ALA A 10 -5.75 3.53 10.26
C ALA A 10 -5.35 3.70 8.79
N LEU A 11 -5.94 4.66 8.08
CA LEU A 11 -5.57 5.00 6.70
C LEU A 11 -4.13 5.49 6.63
N PHE A 12 -3.73 6.38 7.53
CA PHE A 12 -2.36 6.90 7.58
C PHE A 12 -1.33 5.79 7.84
N VAL A 13 -1.57 4.94 8.84
CA VAL A 13 -0.68 3.81 9.16
C VAL A 13 -0.61 2.82 7.99
N ALA A 14 -1.73 2.55 7.32
CA ALA A 14 -1.77 1.69 6.14
C ALA A 14 -1.01 2.31 4.95
N ALA A 15 -1.15 3.61 4.71
CA ALA A 15 -0.45 4.31 3.63
C ALA A 15 1.06 4.31 3.86
N VAL A 16 1.52 4.63 5.07
CA VAL A 16 2.94 4.57 5.43
C VAL A 16 3.49 3.15 5.31
N GLY A 17 2.77 2.15 5.81
CA GLY A 17 3.20 0.74 5.69
C GLY A 17 3.29 0.27 4.23
N THR A 18 2.31 0.65 3.41
CA THR A 18 2.31 0.37 1.96
C THR A 18 3.49 1.06 1.29
N TYR A 19 3.71 2.34 1.58
CA TYR A 19 4.80 3.13 1.02
C TYR A 19 6.16 2.53 1.32
N ILE A 20 6.44 2.17 2.57
CA ILE A 20 7.73 1.57 2.95
C ILE A 20 7.96 0.28 2.17
N LEU A 21 6.97 -0.62 2.12
CA LEU A 21 7.09 -1.89 1.39
C LEU A 21 7.26 -1.67 -0.12
N ALA A 22 6.46 -0.77 -0.69
CA ALA A 22 6.47 -0.41 -2.10
C ALA A 22 7.83 0.17 -2.53
N VAL A 23 8.39 1.08 -1.73
CA VAL A 23 9.69 1.70 -1.99
C VAL A 23 10.82 0.70 -1.84
N ILE A 24 10.84 -0.11 -0.77
CA ILE A 24 11.85 -1.16 -0.60
C ILE A 24 11.83 -2.10 -1.81
N ALA A 25 10.65 -2.58 -2.20
CA ALA A 25 10.51 -3.43 -3.38
C ALA A 25 11.02 -2.73 -4.64
N ASN A 26 10.63 -1.47 -4.85
CA ASN A 26 11.09 -0.66 -5.98
C ASN A 26 12.62 -0.60 -6.05
N SER A 27 13.29 -0.25 -4.95
CA SER A 27 14.76 -0.18 -4.90
C SER A 27 15.39 -1.54 -5.22
N GLN A 28 14.84 -2.64 -4.69
CA GLN A 28 15.36 -3.99 -5.00
C GLN A 28 15.21 -4.35 -6.48
N PHE A 29 14.06 -4.07 -7.09
CA PHE A 29 13.84 -4.36 -8.52
C PHE A 29 14.67 -3.47 -9.44
N VAL A 30 14.87 -2.20 -9.09
CA VAL A 30 15.75 -1.29 -9.84
C VAL A 30 17.18 -1.79 -9.78
N MET A 31 17.70 -2.08 -8.59
CA MET A 31 19.06 -2.59 -8.42
C MET A 31 19.29 -3.91 -9.15
N ASN A 32 18.33 -4.83 -9.09
CA ASN A 32 18.46 -6.13 -9.76
C ASN A 32 18.33 -6.04 -11.29
N ALA A 33 17.79 -4.94 -11.83
CA ALA A 33 17.70 -4.72 -13.28
C ALA A 33 19.04 -4.27 -13.88
N HIS A 34 19.92 -3.68 -13.07
CA HIS A 34 21.25 -3.28 -13.47
C HIS A 34 22.23 -4.37 -12.99
N ASN A 35 22.82 -5.14 -13.90
CA ASN A 35 23.76 -6.25 -13.61
C ASN A 35 25.12 -5.78 -13.03
N VAL A 36 25.09 -4.81 -12.12
CA VAL A 36 26.25 -4.24 -11.45
C VAL A 36 26.34 -4.89 -10.06
N PRO A 37 27.53 -5.34 -9.63
CA PRO A 37 27.71 -5.81 -8.27
C PRO A 37 27.53 -4.65 -7.29
N ILE A 38 26.47 -4.71 -6.48
CA ILE A 38 26.15 -3.71 -5.44
C ILE A 38 26.38 -4.36 -4.08
N THR A 39 27.20 -3.73 -3.24
CA THR A 39 27.46 -4.19 -1.88
C THR A 39 26.22 -4.06 -0.99
N PHE A 40 26.14 -4.84 0.09
CA PHE A 40 25.00 -4.76 1.01
C PHE A 40 24.80 -3.35 1.60
N SER A 41 25.90 -2.67 1.93
CA SER A 41 25.87 -1.30 2.46
C SER A 41 25.29 -0.30 1.46
N GLU A 42 25.63 -0.42 0.17
CA GLU A 42 25.06 0.42 -0.90
C GLU A 42 23.57 0.14 -1.07
N ARG A 43 23.14 -1.13 -1.02
CA ARG A 43 21.70 -1.47 -1.10
C ARG A 43 20.89 -0.81 0.01
N LEU A 44 21.40 -0.82 1.24
CA LEU A 44 20.75 -0.17 2.37
C LEU A 44 20.71 1.35 2.20
N ASN A 45 21.82 1.96 1.78
CA ASN A 45 21.90 3.40 1.59
C ASN A 45 20.95 3.89 0.49
N MET A 46 20.93 3.20 -0.66
CA MET A 46 20.01 3.51 -1.76
C MET A 46 18.54 3.34 -1.34
N THR A 47 18.22 2.27 -0.62
CA THR A 47 16.85 2.05 -0.13
C THR A 47 16.43 3.14 0.88
N ALA A 48 17.33 3.52 1.80
CA ALA A 48 17.07 4.59 2.77
C ALA A 48 16.91 5.96 2.09
N PHE A 49 17.70 6.21 1.05
CA PHE A 49 17.59 7.39 0.21
C PHE A 49 16.24 7.43 -0.50
N ASP A 50 15.80 6.34 -1.14
CA ASP A 50 14.51 6.27 -1.81
C ASP A 50 13.34 6.49 -0.82
N VAL A 51 13.39 5.84 0.35
CA VAL A 51 12.37 6.02 1.41
C VAL A 51 12.28 7.47 1.87
N SER A 52 13.40 8.19 1.87
CA SER A 52 13.47 9.59 2.30
C SER A 52 13.17 10.60 1.19
N ASN A 53 13.14 10.20 -0.09
CA ASN A 53 12.98 11.12 -1.21
C ASN A 53 11.74 10.84 -2.08
N MET A 54 11.10 9.68 -1.96
CA MET A 54 9.91 9.31 -2.74
C MET A 54 8.57 9.79 -2.13
N TRP A 55 8.55 10.88 -1.38
CA TRP A 55 7.34 11.45 -0.78
C TRP A 55 6.16 11.66 -1.74
N PRO A 56 6.34 12.06 -3.02
CA PRO A 56 5.23 12.13 -3.96
C PRO A 56 4.50 10.80 -4.14
N TYR A 57 5.21 9.67 -4.02
CA TYR A 57 4.61 8.35 -4.11
C TYR A 57 3.72 8.03 -2.90
N LEU A 58 4.11 8.46 -1.69
CA LEU A 58 3.27 8.35 -0.51
C LEU A 58 1.94 9.08 -0.69
N ILE A 59 1.94 10.26 -1.31
CA ILE A 59 0.70 11.02 -1.59
C ILE A 59 -0.21 10.22 -2.52
N VAL A 60 0.34 9.68 -3.63
CA VAL A 60 -0.40 8.87 -4.58
C VAL A 60 -1.00 7.63 -3.92
N ILE A 61 -0.20 6.89 -3.14
CA ILE A 61 -0.64 5.71 -2.39
C ILE A 61 -1.77 6.09 -1.42
N SER A 62 -1.61 7.22 -0.70
CA SER A 62 -2.60 7.68 0.28
C SER A 62 -3.95 7.97 -0.38
N VAL A 63 -3.94 8.67 -1.52
CA VAL A 63 -5.17 8.98 -2.29
C VAL A 63 -5.80 7.69 -2.85
N ALA A 64 -4.99 6.80 -3.43
CA ALA A 64 -5.47 5.53 -3.99
C ALA A 64 -6.13 4.65 -2.91
N LEU A 65 -5.46 4.47 -1.76
CA LEU A 65 -6.00 3.70 -0.64
C LEU A 65 -7.21 4.39 0.00
N MET A 66 -7.24 5.72 0.08
CA MET A 66 -8.40 6.45 0.58
C MET A 66 -9.65 6.14 -0.24
N LEU A 67 -9.54 6.23 -1.58
CA LEU A 67 -10.63 5.92 -2.49
C LEU A 67 -11.01 4.43 -2.42
N GLY A 68 -10.02 3.54 -2.46
CA GLY A 68 -10.24 2.09 -2.38
C GLY A 68 -10.94 1.67 -1.09
N PHE A 69 -10.51 2.20 0.06
CA PHE A 69 -11.10 1.88 1.36
C PHE A 69 -12.46 2.55 1.57
N LEU A 70 -12.71 3.72 0.98
CA LEU A 70 -14.03 4.35 1.00
C LEU A 70 -15.05 3.45 0.29
N ILE A 71 -14.70 2.98 -0.92
CA ILE A 71 -15.52 2.04 -1.70
C ILE A 71 -15.69 0.74 -0.92
N ALA A 72 -14.61 0.17 -0.38
CA ALA A 72 -14.67 -1.07 0.39
C ALA A 72 -15.57 -0.95 1.63
N THR A 73 -15.55 0.21 2.31
CA THR A 73 -16.39 0.49 3.48
C THR A 73 -17.87 0.57 3.08
N LEU A 74 -18.18 1.15 1.91
CA LEU A 74 -19.54 1.23 1.39
C LEU A 74 -20.05 -0.15 0.94
N VAL A 75 -19.23 -0.92 0.21
CA VAL A 75 -19.57 -2.26 -0.27
C VAL A 75 -19.72 -3.27 0.87
N LYS A 76 -18.95 -3.13 1.94
CA LYS A 76 -19.06 -3.97 3.16
C LYS A 76 -20.43 -3.86 3.83
N ARG A 77 -21.18 -2.77 3.60
CA ARG A 77 -22.58 -2.64 4.05
C ARG A 77 -23.49 -3.67 3.39
N PHE A 78 -23.17 -4.08 2.16
CA PHE A 78 -23.95 -5.03 1.36
C PHE A 78 -23.40 -6.46 1.41
N LEU A 79 -22.08 -6.65 1.54
CA LEU A 79 -21.42 -7.97 1.49
C LEU A 79 -20.78 -8.36 2.84
N ARG A 80 -21.63 -8.57 3.86
CA ARG A 80 -21.23 -8.81 5.26
C ARG A 80 -20.30 -10.02 5.46
N ARG A 81 -20.39 -11.06 4.61
CA ARG A 81 -19.58 -12.30 4.72
C ARG A 81 -18.13 -12.15 4.25
N LEU A 82 -17.80 -11.19 3.38
CA LEU A 82 -16.44 -11.00 2.85
C LEU A 82 -15.59 -9.99 3.64
N SER A 83 -16.08 -9.56 4.81
CA SER A 83 -15.52 -8.48 5.62
C SER A 83 -14.05 -8.64 5.99
N LYS A 84 -13.51 -9.87 6.06
CA LYS A 84 -12.11 -10.11 6.45
C LYS A 84 -11.12 -9.82 5.32
N TYR A 85 -11.52 -10.04 4.07
CA TYR A 85 -10.65 -9.90 2.89
C TYR A 85 -10.94 -8.63 2.08
N ALA A 86 -12.06 -7.94 2.36
CA ALA A 86 -12.47 -6.75 1.62
C ALA A 86 -11.39 -5.65 1.56
N PHE A 87 -10.73 -5.33 2.68
CA PHE A 87 -9.71 -4.27 2.71
C PHE A 87 -8.39 -4.68 2.05
N PRO A 88 -7.82 -5.88 2.29
CA PRO A 88 -6.66 -6.36 1.52
C PRO A 88 -6.91 -6.37 0.01
N VAL A 89 -8.05 -6.90 -0.44
CA VAL A 89 -8.39 -6.94 -1.87
C VAL A 89 -8.58 -5.54 -2.43
N ALA A 90 -9.23 -4.64 -1.69
CA ALA A 90 -9.39 -3.25 -2.10
C ALA A 90 -8.05 -2.50 -2.18
N GLY A 91 -7.11 -2.76 -1.25
CA GLY A 91 -5.78 -2.17 -1.28
C GLY A 91 -4.95 -2.66 -2.47
N ALA A 92 -4.97 -3.97 -2.74
CA ALA A 92 -4.32 -4.56 -3.91
C ALA A 92 -4.92 -4.01 -5.22
N ALA A 93 -6.25 -3.96 -5.33
CA ALA A 93 -6.95 -3.40 -6.48
C ALA A 93 -6.66 -1.92 -6.66
N ALA A 94 -6.63 -1.13 -5.59
CA ALA A 94 -6.32 0.30 -5.65
C ALA A 94 -4.92 0.54 -6.24
N ILE A 95 -3.89 -0.14 -5.72
CA ILE A 95 -2.53 0.00 -6.25
C ILE A 95 -2.43 -0.52 -7.69
N GLY A 96 -3.04 -1.67 -7.99
CA GLY A 96 -3.05 -2.22 -9.35
C GLY A 96 -3.69 -1.27 -10.38
N VAL A 97 -4.84 -0.69 -10.03
CA VAL A 97 -5.53 0.31 -10.86
C VAL A 97 -4.68 1.58 -10.99
N THR A 98 -4.09 2.09 -9.91
CA THR A 98 -3.21 3.27 -9.97
C THR A 98 -2.03 3.04 -10.92
N LEU A 99 -1.35 1.90 -10.82
CA LEU A 99 -0.24 1.58 -11.72
C LEU A 99 -0.70 1.39 -13.18
N GLY A 100 -1.85 0.75 -13.38
CA GLY A 100 -2.45 0.62 -14.71
C GLY A 100 -2.80 1.97 -15.33
N LEU A 101 -3.39 2.88 -14.56
CA LEU A 101 -3.71 4.24 -14.99
C LEU A 101 -2.44 5.05 -15.32
N MET A 102 -1.39 4.90 -14.51
CA MET A 102 -0.09 5.50 -14.82
C MET A 102 0.46 4.98 -16.15
N TYR A 103 0.40 3.67 -16.37
CA TYR A 103 0.83 3.08 -17.64
C TYR A 103 0.03 3.62 -18.83
N THR A 104 -1.31 3.73 -18.71
CA THR A 104 -2.14 4.27 -19.79
C THR A 104 -1.87 5.74 -20.06
N GLN A 105 -1.62 6.55 -19.03
CA GLN A 105 -1.43 7.99 -19.17
C GLN A 105 -0.03 8.35 -19.68
N PHE A 106 1.01 7.72 -19.13
CA PHE A 106 2.41 8.06 -19.40
C PHE A 106 3.07 7.13 -20.43
N GLN A 107 2.35 6.12 -20.91
CA GLN A 107 2.88 5.01 -21.74
C GLN A 107 4.04 4.26 -21.07
N THR A 108 4.23 4.48 -19.77
CA THR A 108 5.24 3.85 -18.92
C THR A 108 4.80 3.93 -17.47
N ILE A 109 5.36 3.07 -16.62
CA ILE A 109 5.16 3.16 -15.18
C ILE A 109 6.28 4.06 -14.62
N PRO A 110 5.95 5.23 -14.01
CA PRO A 110 6.95 6.15 -13.44
C PRO A 110 7.79 5.51 -12.34
N ILE A 111 7.24 4.48 -11.68
CA ILE A 111 7.95 3.64 -10.72
C ILE A 111 8.77 2.59 -11.49
N SER A 112 10.07 2.86 -11.66
CA SER A 112 10.97 2.02 -12.46
C SER A 112 10.98 0.55 -12.02
N GLY A 113 10.99 0.28 -10.72
CA GLY A 113 10.97 -1.07 -10.16
C GLY A 113 9.65 -1.81 -10.39
N ALA A 114 8.58 -1.13 -10.81
CA ALA A 114 7.28 -1.72 -11.12
C ALA A 114 7.06 -2.01 -12.62
N ARG A 115 8.05 -1.71 -13.48
CA ARG A 115 7.96 -1.93 -14.94
C ARG A 115 8.01 -3.40 -15.34
N SER A 116 8.60 -4.26 -14.52
CA SER A 116 8.59 -5.71 -14.72
C SER A 116 7.31 -6.32 -14.13
N THR A 117 6.89 -7.48 -14.65
CA THR A 117 5.73 -8.21 -14.11
C THR A 117 5.88 -8.51 -12.61
N MET A 118 7.05 -8.98 -12.19
CA MET A 118 7.34 -9.26 -10.79
C MET A 118 7.36 -7.99 -9.93
N GLY A 119 7.91 -6.91 -10.48
CA GLY A 119 7.88 -5.58 -9.89
C GLY A 119 6.45 -5.10 -9.64
N PHE A 120 5.60 -5.15 -10.67
CA PHE A 120 4.18 -4.79 -10.57
C PHE A 120 3.44 -5.62 -9.51
N ILE A 121 3.61 -6.94 -9.53
CA ILE A 121 2.99 -7.84 -8.53
C ILE A 121 3.43 -7.47 -7.12
N SER A 122 4.71 -7.14 -6.91
CA SER A 122 5.21 -6.75 -5.59
C SER A 122 4.53 -5.48 -5.05
N GLN A 123 4.24 -4.51 -5.92
CA GLN A 123 3.50 -3.30 -5.55
C GLN A 123 2.05 -3.59 -5.20
N VAL A 124 1.39 -4.45 -5.98
CA VAL A 124 0.01 -4.90 -5.71
C VAL A 124 -0.05 -5.63 -4.35
N VAL A 125 0.93 -6.48 -4.06
CA VAL A 125 1.06 -7.17 -2.77
C VAL A 125 1.28 -6.15 -1.64
N ALA A 126 2.13 -5.14 -1.83
CA ALA A 126 2.31 -4.06 -0.86
C ALA A 126 0.98 -3.34 -0.55
N GLY A 127 0.18 -3.04 -1.59
CA GLY A 127 -1.18 -2.49 -1.43
C GLY A 127 -2.12 -3.41 -0.64
N GLY A 128 -2.06 -4.72 -0.90
CA GLY A 128 -2.82 -5.72 -0.17
C GLY A 128 -2.44 -5.79 1.32
N ILE A 129 -1.14 -5.73 1.62
CA ILE A 129 -0.63 -5.66 2.99
C ILE A 129 -1.09 -4.36 3.67
N GLY A 130 -1.09 -3.23 2.96
CA GLY A 130 -1.69 -1.97 3.41
C GLY A 130 -3.15 -2.12 3.82
N GLY A 131 -3.96 -2.78 2.98
CA GLY A 131 -5.36 -3.10 3.28
C GLY A 131 -5.53 -4.01 4.51
N TRP A 132 -4.61 -4.93 4.73
CA TRP A 132 -4.59 -5.77 5.94
C TRP A 132 -4.23 -4.97 7.20
N ILE A 133 -3.21 -4.10 7.13
CA ILE A 133 -2.84 -3.18 8.20
C ILE A 133 -4.04 -2.30 8.57
N PHE A 134 -4.69 -1.72 7.56
CA PHE A 134 -5.90 -0.92 7.74
C PHE A 134 -6.98 -1.69 8.50
N ALA A 135 -7.27 -2.92 8.07
CA ALA A 135 -8.30 -3.76 8.70
C ALA A 135 -7.99 -4.07 10.17
N LYS A 136 -6.71 -4.32 10.51
CA LYS A 136 -6.29 -4.55 11.89
C LYS A 136 -6.41 -3.30 12.76
N VAL A 137 -5.92 -2.16 12.29
CA VAL A 137 -5.96 -0.90 13.06
C VAL A 137 -7.40 -0.38 13.21
N ALA A 138 -8.20 -0.45 12.15
CA ALA A 138 -9.60 -0.01 12.18
C ALA A 138 -10.52 -0.98 12.96
N GLY A 139 -10.20 -2.29 12.94
CA GLY A 139 -10.99 -3.38 13.52
C GLY A 139 -10.63 -3.79 14.95
N GLY A 140 -9.40 -3.54 15.41
CA GLY A 140 -8.86 -3.99 16.70
C GLY A 140 -9.64 -3.53 17.94
N THR A 141 -10.46 -2.50 17.84
CA THR A 141 -11.23 -1.97 18.98
C THR A 141 -12.53 -2.73 19.26
N LYS A 142 -12.93 -3.70 18.43
CA LYS A 142 -14.08 -4.56 18.76
C LYS A 142 -13.78 -5.51 19.93
N ALA A 143 -12.51 -5.81 20.21
CA ALA A 143 -12.11 -6.71 21.28
C ALA A 143 -12.01 -6.01 22.66
N VAL A 144 -11.75 -4.69 22.70
CA VAL A 144 -11.56 -3.95 23.97
C VAL A 144 -12.89 -3.68 24.69
N GLY A 145 -14.01 -3.56 23.96
CA GLY A 145 -15.33 -3.34 24.56
C GLY A 145 -16.05 -4.60 25.05
N ALA A 146 -15.49 -5.79 24.81
CA ALA A 146 -16.05 -7.07 25.27
C ALA A 146 -15.36 -7.63 26.53
N ALA A 147 -14.31 -6.96 27.01
CA ALA A 147 -13.59 -7.31 28.23
C ALA A 147 -14.02 -6.46 29.45
N THR A 148 -15.06 -5.62 29.29
CA THR A 148 -15.57 -4.71 30.34
C THR A 148 -17.10 -4.78 30.48
N SER A 149 -17.72 -5.91 30.12
CA SER A 149 -19.15 -6.18 30.29
C SER A 149 -19.37 -7.50 30.98
#